data_AF-A0A956XV92-F1
#
_entry.id   AF-A0A956XV92-F1
#
_cell.length_a   1.000
_cell.length_b   1.000
_cell.length_c   1.000
_cell.angle_alpha   90.00
_cell.angle_beta   90.00
_cell.angle_gamma   90.00
#
_symmetry.space_group_name_H-M   'P 1'
#
loop_
_entity.id
_entity.type
_entity.pdbx_description
1 polymer ?
#
loop_
_entity_poly.entity_id
_entity_poly.type
_entity_poly.pdbx_seq_one_letter_code
_entity_poly.pdbx_strand_id
1 'polypeptide(L)'
;MRKLHTISLIAVLALLLVALTVTAGAQDDMTLPEYTGGPAELRMGWWGNDDRAERTLAVIALFEEAYPDITVIGEPNGGAGDHFQILDTQLAANNAPDIIQFGGNWPDYTQYLEPFNDYLGAQLMIDTPETFDQAALIPATDADGNIYAISLGTNTLVLAYNKTV
;
A
#
# COMPACT_ATOMS: atom_id res chain seq x y z
N MET A 1 -40.40 49.43 -13.96
CA MET A 1 -41.09 48.20 -14.40
C MET A 1 -40.22 47.45 -15.41
N ARG A 2 -40.09 46.13 -15.22
CA ARG A 2 -39.59 45.09 -16.15
C ARG A 2 -38.15 45.18 -16.65
N LYS A 3 -37.23 44.48 -15.95
CA LYS A 3 -36.26 43.49 -16.50
C LYS A 3 -35.73 42.63 -15.33
N LEU A 4 -36.32 41.45 -15.08
CA LEU A 4 -35.92 40.61 -13.93
C LEU A 4 -36.08 39.08 -14.13
N HIS A 5 -36.10 38.57 -15.36
CA HIS A 5 -36.38 37.13 -15.59
C HIS A 5 -35.30 36.35 -16.37
N THR A 6 -34.11 36.90 -16.60
CA THR A 6 -33.06 36.19 -17.38
C THR A 6 -31.81 35.82 -16.58
N ILE A 7 -31.74 36.14 -15.28
CA ILE A 7 -30.56 35.88 -14.43
C ILE A 7 -30.69 34.56 -13.64
N SER A 8 -31.89 33.99 -13.49
CA SER A 8 -32.10 32.82 -12.63
C SER A 8 -31.73 31.46 -13.21
N LEU A 9 -31.32 31.35 -14.48
CA LEU A 9 -31.01 30.04 -15.08
C LEU A 9 -29.50 29.72 -15.15
N ILE A 10 -28.62 30.71 -15.02
CA ILE A 10 -27.16 30.48 -14.99
C ILE A 10 -26.66 30.20 -13.57
N ALA A 11 -27.37 30.68 -12.53
CA ALA A 11 -26.99 30.47 -11.13
C ALA A 11 -27.29 29.06 -10.60
N VAL A 12 -28.13 28.27 -11.30
CA VAL A 12 -28.49 26.91 -10.85
C VAL A 12 -27.48 25.85 -11.33
N LEU A 13 -26.67 26.15 -12.35
CA LEU A 13 -25.64 25.22 -12.83
C LEU A 13 -24.31 25.34 -12.07
N ALA A 14 -24.09 26.44 -11.34
CA ALA A 14 -22.89 26.65 -10.51
C ALA A 14 -23.05 26.09 -9.08
N LEU A 15 -24.22 25.56 -8.72
CA LEU A 15 -24.52 25.09 -7.37
C LEU A 15 -24.32 23.58 -7.17
N LEU A 16 -23.73 22.87 -8.16
CA LEU A 16 -23.43 21.44 -8.07
C LEU A 16 -21.97 21.11 -7.72
N LEU A 17 -21.13 22.11 -7.42
CA LEU A 17 -19.69 21.91 -7.17
C LEU A 17 -19.24 22.10 -5.72
N VAL A 18 -20.14 22.30 -4.74
CA VAL A 18 -19.73 22.47 -3.34
C VAL A 18 -20.74 21.81 -2.41
N ALA A 19 -20.63 20.49 -2.21
CA ALA A 19 -21.14 19.81 -1.03
C ALA A 19 -20.63 18.37 -0.96
N LEU A 20 -19.35 18.18 -0.62
CA LEU A 20 -18.95 17.00 0.13
C LEU A 20 -17.79 17.34 1.08
N THR A 21 -18.05 18.26 2.00
CA THR A 21 -17.28 18.33 3.25
C THR A 21 -17.85 17.29 4.21
N VAL A 22 -17.35 16.05 4.11
CA VAL A 22 -17.30 15.14 5.26
C VAL A 22 -16.06 15.53 6.05
N THR A 23 -16.29 16.17 7.19
CA THR A 23 -15.25 16.35 8.21
C THR A 23 -15.11 15.04 8.98
N ALA A 24 -14.02 14.31 8.73
CA ALA A 24 -13.49 13.30 9.62
C ALA A 24 -11.96 13.43 9.62
N GLY A 25 -11.41 13.96 10.72
CA GLY A 25 -10.04 13.79 11.24
C GLY A 25 -8.85 13.91 10.28
N ALA A 26 -8.03 14.94 10.49
CA ALA A 26 -6.65 15.07 10.00
C ALA A 26 -6.48 14.83 8.49
N GLN A 27 -6.86 15.84 7.69
CA GLN A 27 -6.30 16.01 6.36
C GLN A 27 -4.88 16.57 6.54
N ASP A 28 -3.93 15.69 6.79
CA ASP A 28 -2.56 15.98 6.45
C ASP A 28 -2.51 15.99 4.91
N ASP A 29 -2.08 17.10 4.33
CA ASP A 29 -1.88 17.26 2.90
C ASP A 29 -0.67 16.40 2.50
N MET A 30 -0.85 15.08 2.51
CA MET A 30 0.14 14.11 2.07
C MET A 30 0.25 14.23 0.55
N THR A 31 0.99 15.25 0.12
CA THR A 31 1.48 15.35 -1.25
C THR A 31 2.31 14.10 -1.53
N LEU A 32 1.89 13.33 -2.53
CA LEU A 32 2.64 12.16 -2.97
C LEU A 32 4.06 12.60 -3.40
N PRO A 33 5.11 11.81 -3.07
CA PRO A 33 6.47 12.16 -3.45
C PRO A 33 6.61 12.22 -4.99
N GLU A 34 7.40 13.16 -5.48
CA GLU A 34 7.65 13.27 -6.93
C GLU A 34 8.48 12.07 -7.44
N TYR A 35 8.04 11.43 -8.52
CA TYR A 35 8.81 10.41 -9.21
C TYR A 35 9.70 11.05 -10.28
N THR A 36 11.02 11.00 -10.07
CA THR A 36 12.01 11.56 -11.00
C THR A 36 12.72 10.49 -11.84
N GLY A 37 12.27 9.23 -11.75
CA GLY A 37 12.84 8.11 -12.49
C GLY A 37 12.34 8.03 -13.93
N GLY A 38 12.90 7.11 -14.71
CA GLY A 38 12.37 6.77 -16.05
C GLY A 38 11.25 5.73 -15.98
N PRO A 39 10.68 5.32 -17.12
CA PRO A 39 9.69 4.25 -17.12
C PRO A 39 10.19 2.98 -16.44
N ALA A 40 9.34 2.37 -15.61
CA ALA A 40 9.66 1.18 -14.83
C ALA A 40 8.51 0.16 -14.87
N GLU A 41 8.87 -1.13 -14.82
CA GLU A 41 7.92 -2.23 -14.63
C GLU A 41 8.35 -2.98 -13.38
N LEU A 42 7.41 -3.17 -12.44
CA LEU A 42 7.62 -3.86 -11.17
C LEU A 42 6.67 -5.05 -11.09
N ARG A 43 7.10 -6.13 -10.45
CA ARG A 43 6.26 -7.27 -10.12
C ARG A 43 5.98 -7.28 -8.62
N MET A 44 4.73 -7.54 -8.24
CA MET A 44 4.31 -7.63 -6.84
C MET A 44 3.63 -8.97 -6.54
N GLY A 45 4.24 -9.79 -5.70
CA GLY A 45 3.68 -11.07 -5.23
C GLY A 45 3.07 -10.97 -3.84
N TRP A 46 1.84 -11.47 -3.66
CA TRP A 46 1.19 -11.49 -2.34
C TRP A 46 0.26 -12.69 -2.15
N TRP A 47 -0.16 -12.95 -0.91
CA TRP A 47 -1.12 -14.01 -0.60
C TRP A 47 -2.43 -13.43 -0.06
N GLY A 48 -3.53 -14.14 -0.26
CA GLY A 48 -4.85 -13.78 0.23
C GLY A 48 -5.97 -14.50 -0.52
N ASN A 49 -7.19 -14.27 -0.05
CA ASN A 49 -8.40 -14.63 -0.78
C ASN A 49 -8.70 -13.62 -1.91
N ASP A 50 -9.74 -13.91 -2.68
CA ASP A 50 -10.16 -13.08 -3.82
C ASP A 50 -10.50 -11.64 -3.41
N ASP A 51 -11.18 -11.42 -2.27
CA ASP A 51 -11.47 -10.07 -1.76
C ASP A 51 -10.19 -9.27 -1.48
N ARG A 52 -9.13 -9.90 -0.97
CA ARG A 52 -7.83 -9.24 -0.85
C ARG A 52 -7.22 -8.95 -2.21
N ALA A 53 -7.26 -9.91 -3.14
CA ALA A 53 -6.69 -9.73 -4.48
C ALA A 53 -7.35 -8.55 -5.21
N GLU A 54 -8.68 -8.46 -5.19
CA GLU A 54 -9.44 -7.36 -5.79
C GLU A 54 -9.04 -6.00 -5.19
N ARG A 55 -8.91 -5.92 -3.85
CA ARG A 55 -8.51 -4.68 -3.18
C ARG A 55 -7.08 -4.27 -3.47
N THR A 56 -6.13 -5.21 -3.47
CA THR A 56 -4.73 -4.92 -3.79
C THR A 56 -4.59 -4.44 -5.22
N LEU A 57 -5.29 -5.06 -6.17
CA LEU A 57 -5.31 -4.62 -7.58
C LEU A 57 -5.92 -3.22 -7.73
N ALA A 58 -6.94 -2.87 -6.95
CA ALA A 58 -7.48 -1.51 -6.95
C ALA A 58 -6.49 -0.47 -6.41
N VAL A 59 -5.69 -0.83 -5.39
CA VAL A 59 -4.60 0.03 -4.90
C VAL A 59 -3.49 0.19 -5.93
N ILE A 60 -3.13 -0.90 -6.62
CA ILE A 60 -2.18 -0.85 -7.74
C ILE A 60 -2.67 0.13 -8.81
N ALA A 61 -3.93 0.06 -9.23
CA ALA A 61 -4.48 0.98 -10.22
C ALA A 61 -4.43 2.45 -9.77
N LEU A 62 -4.71 2.73 -8.49
CA LEU A 62 -4.59 4.08 -7.93
C LEU A 62 -3.13 4.56 -7.90
N PHE A 63 -2.19 3.66 -7.63
CA PHE A 63 -0.76 3.97 -7.69
C PHE A 63 -0.31 4.28 -9.11
N GLU A 64 -0.69 3.47 -10.11
CA GLU A 64 -0.37 3.71 -11.52
C GLU A 64 -1.01 4.98 -12.07
N GLU A 65 -2.21 5.36 -11.59
CA GLU A 65 -2.83 6.65 -11.93
C GLU A 65 -2.00 7.84 -11.40
N ALA A 66 -1.44 7.71 -10.20
CA ALA A 66 -0.58 8.73 -9.60
C ALA A 66 0.84 8.75 -10.21
N TYR A 67 1.33 7.60 -10.69
CA TYR A 67 2.68 7.42 -11.22
C TYR A 67 2.63 6.72 -12.59
N PRO A 68 2.25 7.43 -13.67
CA PRO A 68 1.95 6.82 -14.97
C PRO A 68 3.15 6.23 -15.70
N ASP A 69 4.37 6.52 -15.26
CA ASP A 69 5.61 5.93 -15.79
C ASP A 69 5.96 4.59 -15.12
N ILE A 70 5.21 4.16 -14.10
CA ILE A 70 5.44 2.91 -13.39
C ILE A 70 4.27 1.96 -13.64
N THR A 71 4.58 0.77 -14.15
CA THR A 71 3.63 -0.34 -14.29
C THR A 71 3.88 -1.35 -13.17
N VAL A 72 2.84 -1.84 -12.50
CA VAL A 72 2.92 -2.87 -11.47
C VAL A 72 2.14 -4.12 -11.88
N ILE A 73 2.84 -5.21 -12.15
CA ILE A 73 2.28 -6.51 -12.48
C ILE A 73 2.00 -7.27 -11.17
N GLY A 74 0.71 -7.49 -10.87
CA GLY A 74 0.29 -8.20 -9.68
C GLY A 74 0.25 -9.72 -9.81
N GLU A 75 0.77 -10.42 -8.79
CA GLU A 75 0.85 -11.88 -8.67
C GLU A 75 0.16 -12.37 -7.38
N PRO A 76 -1.19 -12.46 -7.36
CA PRO A 76 -1.92 -13.04 -6.25
C PRO A 76 -1.73 -14.56 -6.20
N ASN A 77 -1.19 -15.06 -5.10
CA ASN A 77 -0.77 -16.46 -4.96
C ASN A 77 -1.69 -17.31 -4.06
N GLY A 78 -2.96 -16.92 -3.85
CA GLY A 78 -3.90 -17.69 -3.03
C GLY A 78 -3.48 -17.77 -1.55
N GLY A 79 -3.47 -18.95 -0.96
CA GLY A 79 -3.13 -19.13 0.46
C GLY A 79 -1.65 -18.82 0.77
N ALA A 80 -1.33 -18.55 2.04
CA ALA A 80 0.05 -18.29 2.45
C ALA A 80 1.01 -19.46 2.10
N GLY A 81 0.54 -20.70 2.22
CA GLY A 81 1.34 -21.88 1.85
C GLY A 81 1.69 -21.93 0.36
N ASP A 82 0.71 -21.68 -0.51
CA ASP A 82 0.91 -21.65 -1.96
C ASP A 82 1.86 -20.50 -2.36
N HIS A 83 1.68 -19.33 -1.73
CA HIS A 83 2.53 -18.17 -1.94
C HIS A 83 4.01 -18.44 -1.67
N PHE A 84 4.36 -19.02 -0.52
CA PHE A 84 5.77 -19.29 -0.23
C PHE A 84 6.34 -20.42 -1.11
N GLN A 85 5.54 -21.41 -1.50
CA GLN A 85 6.00 -22.42 -2.48
C GLN A 85 6.31 -21.81 -3.86
N ILE A 86 5.47 -20.89 -4.33
CA ILE A 86 5.69 -20.14 -5.56
C ILE A 86 6.93 -19.26 -5.43
N LEU A 87 7.05 -18.50 -4.34
CA LEU A 87 8.18 -17.63 -4.08
C LEU A 87 9.50 -18.40 -4.04
N ASP A 88 9.57 -19.51 -3.31
CA ASP A 88 10.78 -20.34 -3.22
C ASP A 88 11.21 -20.87 -4.60
N THR A 89 10.24 -21.27 -5.42
CA THR A 89 10.48 -21.72 -6.81
C THR A 89 10.99 -20.58 -7.68
N GLN A 90 10.40 -19.39 -7.56
CA GLN A 90 10.83 -18.19 -8.29
C GLN A 90 12.22 -17.72 -7.86
N LEU A 91 12.54 -17.73 -6.56
CA LEU A 91 13.86 -17.42 -6.03
C LEU A 91 14.91 -18.40 -6.53
N ALA A 92 14.63 -19.71 -6.48
CA ALA A 92 15.52 -20.73 -7.03
C ALA A 92 15.78 -20.56 -8.54
N ALA A 93 14.82 -19.97 -9.26
CA ALA A 93 14.92 -19.64 -10.67
C ALA A 93 15.52 -18.25 -10.96
N ASN A 94 15.90 -17.47 -9.93
CA ASN A 94 16.30 -16.06 -10.03
C ASN A 94 15.25 -15.20 -10.77
N ASN A 95 13.97 -15.42 -10.46
CA ASN A 95 12.83 -14.75 -11.10
C ASN A 95 11.74 -14.35 -10.09
N ALA A 96 12.14 -14.04 -8.85
CA ALA A 96 11.25 -13.50 -7.83
C ALA A 96 10.70 -12.12 -8.21
N PRO A 97 9.53 -11.71 -7.69
CA PRO A 97 9.00 -10.37 -7.91
C PRO A 97 9.78 -9.34 -7.08
N ASP A 98 9.69 -8.06 -7.48
CA ASP A 98 10.40 -6.96 -6.85
C ASP A 98 9.81 -6.61 -5.48
N ILE A 99 8.49 -6.73 -5.34
CA ILE A 99 7.74 -6.46 -4.11
C ILE A 99 7.08 -7.76 -3.65
N ILE A 100 7.39 -8.20 -2.44
CA ILE A 100 6.88 -9.47 -1.90
C ILE A 100 6.19 -9.22 -0.57
N GLN A 101 4.97 -9.73 -0.42
CA GLN A 101 4.33 -9.82 0.89
C GLN A 101 4.98 -10.94 1.70
N PHE A 102 5.50 -10.62 2.89
CA PHE A 102 6.02 -11.61 3.84
C PHE A 102 5.20 -11.69 5.11
N GLY A 103 5.34 -12.83 5.80
CA GLY A 103 4.82 -13.04 7.15
C GLY A 103 5.94 -12.88 8.18
N GLY A 104 5.76 -13.50 9.35
CA GLY A 104 6.83 -13.58 10.35
C GLY A 104 8.04 -14.42 9.92
N ASN A 105 8.00 -15.01 8.73
CA ASN A 105 9.05 -15.82 8.11
C ASN A 105 9.98 -15.01 7.19
N TRP A 106 9.83 -13.69 7.08
CA TRP A 106 10.77 -12.84 6.34
C TRP A 106 12.26 -13.07 6.71
N PRO A 107 12.65 -13.43 7.97
CA PRO A 107 14.05 -13.66 8.30
C PRO A 107 14.70 -14.81 7.51
N ASP A 108 13.91 -15.78 7.02
CA ASP A 108 14.41 -16.88 6.21
C ASP A 108 14.89 -16.42 4.81
N TYR A 109 14.52 -15.20 4.42
CA TYR A 109 14.74 -14.65 3.09
C TYR A 109 15.77 -13.53 3.04
N THR A 110 16.37 -13.12 4.15
CA THR A 110 17.26 -11.92 4.24
C THR A 110 18.38 -11.89 3.21
N GLN A 111 18.93 -13.05 2.80
CA GLN A 111 19.95 -13.11 1.75
C GLN A 111 19.48 -12.64 0.35
N TYR A 112 18.18 -12.48 0.15
CA TYR A 112 17.55 -12.02 -1.09
C TYR A 112 16.93 -10.63 -0.97
N LEU A 113 16.96 -10.02 0.22
CA LEU A 113 16.26 -8.77 0.52
C LEU A 113 17.23 -7.60 0.62
N GLU A 114 16.79 -6.45 0.13
CA GLU A 114 17.50 -5.18 0.29
C GLU A 114 17.22 -4.58 1.67
N PRO A 115 18.25 -4.19 2.45
CA PRO A 115 18.06 -3.41 3.67
C PRO A 115 17.41 -2.05 3.37
N PHE A 116 16.38 -1.68 4.14
CA PHE A 116 15.68 -0.42 3.97
C PHE A 116 16.31 0.78 4.69
N ASN A 117 17.41 0.56 5.44
CA ASN A 117 18.01 1.58 6.31
C ASN A 117 18.34 2.89 5.56
N ASP A 118 18.84 2.80 4.34
CA ASP A 118 19.24 3.97 3.53
C ASP A 118 18.05 4.74 2.93
N TYR A 119 16.83 4.18 3.00
CA TYR A 119 15.61 4.79 2.49
C TYR A 119 14.78 5.48 3.57
N LEU A 120 15.05 5.20 4.85
CA LEU A 120 14.34 5.80 6.00
C LEU A 120 14.55 7.31 6.03
N GLY A 121 13.46 8.07 6.21
CA GLY A 121 13.52 9.53 6.24
C GLY A 121 13.83 10.17 4.88
N ALA A 122 13.91 9.38 3.81
CA ALA A 122 14.10 9.82 2.44
C ALA A 122 12.92 9.39 1.54
N GLN A 123 13.01 8.23 0.88
CA GLN A 123 11.89 7.67 0.10
C GLN A 123 10.86 7.00 1.02
N LEU A 124 11.29 6.51 2.17
CA LEU A 124 10.47 5.78 3.13
C LEU A 124 10.22 6.64 4.37
N MET A 125 9.08 7.33 4.37
CA MET A 125 8.66 8.32 5.38
C MET A 125 8.09 7.69 6.66
N ILE A 126 8.81 6.70 7.22
CA ILE A 126 8.39 5.91 8.38
C ILE A 126 9.32 6.04 9.59
N ASP A 127 10.26 6.99 9.54
CA ASP A 127 11.32 7.20 10.53
C ASP A 127 10.89 8.07 11.72
N THR A 128 9.64 8.57 11.72
CA THR A 128 9.11 9.43 12.78
C THR A 128 7.87 8.85 13.44
N PRO A 129 7.68 9.00 14.77
CA PRO A 129 6.48 8.54 15.46
C PRO A 129 5.19 9.28 15.05
N GLU A 130 5.31 10.44 14.41
CA GLU A 130 4.19 11.21 13.89
C GLU A 130 3.57 10.55 12.65
N THR A 131 4.39 9.90 11.80
CA THR A 131 3.94 9.27 10.56
C THR A 131 3.80 7.76 10.66
N PHE A 132 4.56 7.11 11.56
CA PHE A 132 4.58 5.66 11.68
C PHE A 132 4.90 5.19 13.10
N ASP A 133 4.19 4.16 13.59
CA ASP A 133 4.49 3.58 14.89
C ASP A 133 5.86 2.90 14.87
N GLN A 134 6.83 3.53 15.54
CA GLN A 134 8.21 3.07 15.61
C GLN A 134 8.34 1.68 16.25
N ALA A 135 7.39 1.25 17.08
CA ALA A 135 7.38 -0.11 17.61
C ALA A 135 7.20 -1.18 16.51
N ALA A 136 6.60 -0.81 15.38
CA ALA A 136 6.41 -1.72 14.25
C ALA A 136 7.71 -1.97 13.45
N LEU A 137 8.77 -1.18 13.67
CA LEU A 137 10.10 -1.43 13.08
C LEU A 137 10.86 -2.55 13.81
N ILE A 138 10.55 -2.79 15.09
CA ILE A 138 11.21 -3.82 15.90
C ILE A 138 11.07 -5.22 15.28
N PRO A 139 9.86 -5.72 14.95
CA PRO A 139 9.71 -7.05 14.33
C PRO A 139 10.20 -7.14 12.87
N ALA A 140 10.60 -6.01 12.27
CA ALA A 140 11.11 -5.92 10.91
C ALA A 140 12.64 -5.77 10.85
N THR A 141 13.29 -5.62 12.01
CA THR A 141 14.74 -5.47 12.14
C THR A 141 15.37 -6.82 12.45
N ASP A 142 16.39 -7.23 11.70
CA ASP A 142 17.12 -8.48 11.94
C ASP A 142 18.21 -8.29 13.01
N ALA A 143 18.84 -9.39 13.43
CA ALA A 143 19.90 -9.39 14.43
C ALA A 143 21.15 -8.58 14.03
N ASP A 144 21.34 -8.31 12.74
CA ASP A 144 22.40 -7.47 12.21
C ASP A 144 22.10 -5.96 12.30
N GLY A 145 20.88 -5.58 12.71
CA GLY A 145 20.43 -4.20 12.84
C GLY A 145 19.82 -3.60 11.58
N ASN A 146 19.70 -4.38 10.50
CA ASN A 146 19.07 -3.93 9.26
C ASN A 146 17.56 -4.16 9.29
N ILE A 147 16.81 -3.26 8.66
CA ILE A 147 15.37 -3.39 8.45
C ILE A 147 15.14 -4.04 7.09
N TYR A 148 14.55 -5.23 7.05
CA TYR A 148 14.34 -5.97 5.79
C TYR A 148 12.88 -6.06 5.35
N ALA A 149 11.95 -5.66 6.22
CA ALA A 149 10.52 -5.68 5.93
C ALA A 149 9.86 -4.37 6.41
N ILE A 150 8.65 -4.11 5.92
CA ILE A 150 7.83 -3.01 6.42
C ILE A 150 6.53 -3.61 6.93
N SER A 151 6.19 -3.31 8.19
CA SER A 151 4.93 -3.75 8.76
C SER A 151 3.76 -3.02 8.08
N LEU A 152 2.89 -3.78 7.40
CA LEU A 152 1.68 -3.25 6.76
C LEU A 152 0.50 -3.12 7.74
N GLY A 153 0.69 -3.54 9.00
CA GLY A 153 -0.32 -3.47 10.04
C GLY A 153 -0.11 -4.48 11.15
N THR A 154 -0.85 -4.31 12.24
CA THR A 154 -0.78 -5.20 13.41
C THR A 154 -2.09 -5.97 13.56
N ASN A 155 -2.01 -7.19 14.08
CA ASN A 155 -3.16 -7.94 14.54
C ASN A 155 -2.92 -8.47 15.96
N THR A 156 -3.95 -9.05 16.56
CA THR A 156 -3.83 -9.73 17.85
C THR A 156 -4.72 -10.96 17.87
N LEU A 157 -4.33 -11.98 18.64
CA LEU A 157 -5.12 -13.18 18.81
C LEU A 157 -6.39 -12.85 19.58
N VAL A 158 -7.53 -13.24 19.04
CA VAL A 158 -8.84 -13.08 19.67
C VAL A 158 -9.60 -14.40 19.64
N LEU A 159 -10.44 -14.63 20.65
CA LEU A 159 -11.45 -15.69 20.59
C LEU A 159 -12.64 -15.18 19.78
N ALA A 160 -12.73 -15.58 18.52
CA ALA A 160 -13.94 -15.46 17.74
C ALA A 160 -14.83 -16.68 18.00
N TYR A 161 -16.06 -16.46 18.45
CA TYR A 161 -17.06 -17.52 18.63
C TYR A 161 -18.41 -17.08 18.08
N ASN A 162 -19.20 -18.03 17.59
CA ASN A 162 -20.56 -17.77 17.18
C ASN A 162 -21.44 -17.70 18.44
N LYS A 163 -22.13 -16.56 18.66
CA LYS A 163 -22.99 -16.36 19.83
C LYS A 163 -24.30 -17.16 19.79
N THR A 164 -24.64 -17.73 18.64
CA THR A 164 -25.90 -18.46 18.45
C THR A 164 -25.74 -19.99 18.54
N VAL A 165 -24.53 -20.49 18.79
CA VAL A 165 -24.29 -21.92 19.08
C VAL A 165 -24.09 -22.14 20.57
#